data_AF-A0A535RE83-F1
#
_entry.id   AF-A0A535RE83-F1
#
_cell.length_a   1.000
_cell.length_b   1.000
_cell.length_c   1.000
_cell.angle_alpha   90.00
_cell.angle_beta   90.00
_cell.angle_gamma   90.00
#
_symmetry.space_group_name_H-M   'P 1'
#
loop_
_entity.id
_entity.type
_entity.pdbx_description
1 polymer ?
#
loop_
_entity_poly.entity_id
_entity_poly.type
_entity_poly.pdbx_seq_one_letter_code
_entity_poly.pdbx_strand_id
1 'polypeptide(L)'
;MLKVVRRRLLLVTLALATLALATFAAMPLTAAGGDDGQNKHGVRGGGTSLVAGGTGAPSFIPVMTKFAFNWSGSTGRFECLALMPSASAGTPGSGNFDTNAMYVTGPITSAEVNGNT
;
A
#
# COMPACT_ATOMS: atom_id res chain seq x y z
N MET A 1 -55.00 18.43 25.82
CA MET A 1 -54.45 18.19 24.46
C MET A 1 -53.02 18.71 24.26
N LEU A 2 -52.63 19.87 24.82
CA LEU A 2 -51.29 20.47 24.64
C LEU A 2 -50.10 19.60 25.12
N LYS A 3 -50.28 18.81 26.19
CA LYS A 3 -49.23 17.91 26.74
C LYS A 3 -48.89 16.74 25.80
N VAL A 4 -49.86 16.25 25.02
CA VAL A 4 -49.68 15.12 24.10
C VAL A 4 -48.93 15.56 22.83
N VAL A 5 -49.21 16.77 22.35
CA VAL A 5 -48.54 17.36 21.18
C VAL A 5 -47.08 17.66 21.48
N ARG A 6 -46.76 18.22 22.66
CA ARG A 6 -45.37 18.47 23.09
C ARG A 6 -44.54 17.18 23.22
N ARG A 7 -45.15 16.10 23.73
CA ARG A 7 -44.48 14.79 23.89
C ARG A 7 -44.20 14.13 22.55
N ARG A 8 -45.12 14.26 21.58
CA ARG A 8 -44.92 13.76 20.21
C ARG A 8 -43.86 14.57 19.46
N LEU A 9 -43.84 15.90 19.64
CA LEU A 9 -42.83 16.76 19.02
C LEU A 9 -41.43 16.47 19.54
N LEU A 10 -41.27 16.24 20.85
CA LEU A 10 -39.98 15.90 21.47
C LEU A 10 -39.42 14.55 21.00
N LEU A 11 -40.29 13.56 20.79
CA LEU A 11 -39.88 12.24 20.28
C LEU A 11 -39.44 12.32 18.81
N VAL A 12 -40.12 13.13 18.00
CA VAL A 12 -39.74 13.36 16.60
C VAL A 12 -38.39 14.07 16.51
N THR A 13 -38.15 15.12 17.30
CA THR A 13 -36.85 15.82 17.31
C THR A 13 -35.71 14.92 17.78
N LEU A 14 -35.96 14.05 18.76
CA LEU A 14 -34.93 13.13 19.26
C LEU A 14 -34.60 12.05 18.21
N ALA A 15 -35.60 11.52 17.51
CA ALA A 15 -35.39 10.55 16.44
C ALA A 15 -34.61 11.13 15.25
N LEU A 16 -34.90 12.38 14.86
CA LEU A 16 -34.13 13.07 13.81
C LEU A 16 -32.68 13.34 14.23
N ALA A 17 -32.44 13.71 15.49
CA ALA A 17 -31.09 13.95 16.00
C ALA A 17 -30.23 12.66 16.01
N THR A 18 -30.82 11.52 16.35
CA THR A 18 -30.12 10.22 16.33
C THR A 18 -29.79 9.75 14.92
N LEU A 19 -30.65 10.06 13.94
CA LEU A 19 -30.41 9.68 12.54
C LEU A 19 -29.31 10.53 11.90
N ALA A 20 -29.18 11.80 12.28
CA ALA A 20 -28.11 12.68 11.83
C ALA A 20 -26.74 12.31 12.41
N LEU A 21 -26.66 11.79 13.64
CA LEU A 21 -25.37 11.37 14.23
C LEU A 21 -24.84 10.06 13.62
N ALA A 22 -25.73 9.15 13.21
CA ALA A 22 -25.35 7.87 12.62
C ALA A 22 -24.76 8.01 11.20
N THR A 23 -25.08 9.09 10.48
CA THR A 23 -24.56 9.33 9.11
C THR A 23 -23.17 9.97 9.10
N PHE A 24 -22.75 10.65 10.18
CA PHE A 24 -21.41 11.25 10.27
C PHE A 24 -20.31 10.24 10.59
N ALA A 25 -20.62 9.14 11.30
CA ALA A 25 -19.63 8.13 11.68
C ALA A 25 -19.27 7.13 10.57
N ALA A 26 -20.01 7.14 9.45
CA ALA A 26 -19.81 6.20 8.33
C ALA A 26 -19.10 6.84 7.12
N MET A 27 -18.66 8.09 7.21
CA MET A 27 -17.88 8.70 6.12
C MET A 27 -16.43 8.24 6.22
N PRO A 28 -15.89 7.54 5.19
CA PRO A 28 -14.45 7.33 5.11
C PRO A 28 -13.78 8.70 5.05
N LEU A 29 -12.72 8.89 5.82
CA LEU A 29 -11.86 10.06 5.78
C LEU A 29 -11.14 10.09 4.43
N THR A 30 -11.81 10.54 3.38
CA THR A 30 -11.18 10.80 2.08
C THR A 30 -10.41 12.10 2.23
N ALA A 31 -9.09 12.00 2.31
CA ALA A 31 -8.22 13.16 2.14
C ALA A 31 -8.56 13.79 0.79
N ALA A 32 -9.21 14.96 0.84
CA ALA A 32 -9.45 15.79 -0.33
C ALA A 32 -8.11 16.38 -0.77
N GLY A 33 -7.34 15.61 -1.53
CA GLY A 33 -6.30 16.15 -2.40
C GLY A 33 -7.00 16.92 -3.53
N GLY A 34 -6.71 18.20 -3.62
CA GLY A 34 -7.28 19.12 -4.60
C GLY A 34 -7.22 18.58 -6.03
N ASP A 35 -8.29 18.87 -6.76
CA ASP A 35 -8.46 18.62 -8.17
C ASP A 35 -7.50 19.52 -8.97
N ASP A 36 -6.74 18.94 -9.89
CA ASP A 36 -6.44 19.63 -11.14
C ASP A 36 -6.23 18.59 -12.24
N GLY A 37 -7.03 18.73 -13.30
CA GLY A 37 -7.13 17.85 -14.46
C GLY A 37 -5.88 17.81 -15.34
N GLN A 38 -4.75 17.37 -14.79
CA GLN A 38 -3.55 17.00 -15.52
C GLN A 38 -3.40 15.49 -15.36
N ASN A 39 -3.49 14.76 -16.48
CA ASN A 39 -3.30 13.31 -16.63
C ASN A 39 -2.77 12.61 -15.36
N LYS A 40 -3.61 11.81 -14.69
CA LYS A 40 -3.20 10.89 -13.62
C LYS A 40 -2.24 9.84 -14.19
N HIS A 41 -1.00 10.24 -14.48
CA HIS A 41 0.07 9.39 -14.96
C HIS A 41 0.40 8.42 -13.84
N GLY A 42 -0.21 7.24 -13.91
CA GLY A 42 0.19 6.12 -13.07
C GLY A 42 1.48 5.53 -13.61
N VAL A 43 2.41 5.20 -12.72
CA VAL A 43 3.64 4.51 -13.09
C VAL A 43 3.64 3.16 -12.42
N ARG A 44 3.92 2.14 -13.24
CA ARG A 44 4.01 0.76 -12.80
C ARG A 44 5.28 0.18 -13.36
N GLY A 45 5.92 -0.67 -12.57
CA GLY A 45 7.13 -1.32 -12.99
C GLY A 45 7.57 -2.38 -12.02
N GLY A 46 8.64 -3.05 -12.40
CA GLY A 46 9.24 -4.07 -11.57
C GLY A 46 10.45 -4.64 -12.28
N GLY A 47 11.20 -5.43 -11.54
CA GLY A 47 12.44 -6.00 -12.03
C GLY A 47 12.92 -7.15 -11.18
N THR A 48 13.92 -7.83 -11.71
CA THR A 48 14.72 -8.79 -10.96
C THR A 48 16.17 -8.40 -11.14
N SER A 49 16.92 -8.36 -10.04
CA SER A 49 18.36 -8.13 -10.06
C SER A 49 19.09 -9.20 -9.25
N LEU A 50 20.38 -9.36 -9.49
CA LEU A 50 21.23 -10.29 -8.76
C LEU A 50 22.48 -9.57 -8.26
N VAL A 51 22.72 -9.65 -6.96
CA VAL A 51 23.89 -9.11 -6.30
C VAL A 51 24.88 -10.24 -6.10
N ALA A 52 26.00 -10.19 -6.85
CA ALA A 52 27.11 -11.11 -6.63
C ALA A 52 27.75 -10.86 -5.26
N GLY A 53 27.99 -11.92 -4.48
CA GLY A 53 28.58 -11.80 -3.16
C GLY A 53 27.69 -11.18 -2.08
N GLY A 54 26.37 -11.09 -2.31
CA GLY A 54 25.41 -10.27 -1.56
C GLY A 54 25.49 -10.30 -0.03
N THR A 55 25.75 -11.45 0.61
CA THR A 55 25.89 -11.52 2.09
C THR A 55 27.23 -11.01 2.62
N GLY A 56 28.19 -10.69 1.76
CA GLY A 56 29.54 -10.30 2.14
C GLY A 56 30.36 -11.44 2.75
N ALA A 57 31.55 -11.10 3.24
CA ALA A 57 32.44 -12.07 3.89
C ALA A 57 31.81 -12.66 5.17
N PRO A 58 32.09 -13.93 5.50
CA PRO A 58 32.95 -14.86 4.77
C PRO A 58 32.24 -15.69 3.69
N SER A 59 30.90 -15.63 3.59
CA SER A 59 30.11 -16.59 2.81
C SER A 59 29.78 -16.15 1.38
N PHE A 60 29.73 -14.84 1.11
CA PHE A 60 29.52 -14.25 -0.22
C PHE A 60 28.35 -14.88 -1.01
N ILE A 61 27.26 -15.21 -0.32
CA ILE A 61 26.08 -15.83 -0.93
C ILE A 61 25.40 -14.77 -1.81
N PRO A 62 25.12 -15.06 -3.09
CA PRO A 62 24.44 -14.11 -3.95
C PRO A 62 23.02 -13.86 -3.45
N VAL A 63 22.51 -12.66 -3.70
CA VAL A 63 21.13 -12.28 -3.35
C VAL A 63 20.40 -11.85 -4.61
N MET A 64 19.27 -12.50 -4.89
CA MET A 64 18.36 -12.08 -5.94
C MET A 64 17.32 -11.14 -5.34
N THR A 65 17.16 -9.95 -5.91
CA THR A 65 16.06 -9.06 -5.53
C THR A 65 14.99 -9.05 -6.59
N LYS A 66 13.73 -9.14 -6.17
CA LYS A 66 12.55 -8.98 -7.02
C LYS A 66 11.76 -7.81 -6.48
N PHE A 67 11.56 -6.79 -7.28
CA PHE A 67 10.83 -5.60 -6.86
C PHE A 67 9.72 -5.27 -7.82
N ALA A 68 8.68 -4.64 -7.31
CA ALA A 68 7.56 -4.13 -8.07
C ALA A 68 7.04 -2.85 -7.41
N PHE A 69 6.50 -1.96 -8.23
CA PHE A 69 5.82 -0.77 -7.77
C PHE A 69 4.63 -0.46 -8.67
N ASN A 70 3.60 0.11 -8.06
CA ASN A 70 2.44 0.62 -8.76
C ASN A 70 1.99 1.89 -8.05
N TRP A 71 1.99 2.99 -8.77
CA TRP A 71 1.55 4.30 -8.32
C TRP A 71 0.45 4.82 -9.24
N SER A 72 -0.58 5.43 -8.68
CA SER A 72 -1.68 6.07 -9.41
C SER A 72 -1.97 7.46 -8.85
N GLY A 73 -1.06 8.40 -9.07
CA GLY A 73 -1.21 9.82 -8.73
C GLY A 73 -1.09 10.12 -7.24
N SER A 74 -1.93 9.53 -6.39
CA SER A 74 -2.00 9.80 -4.94
C SER A 74 -1.91 8.56 -4.05
N THR A 75 -1.93 7.37 -4.64
CA THR A 75 -1.86 6.10 -3.91
C THR A 75 -1.04 5.08 -4.68
N GLY A 76 -0.41 4.17 -3.95
CA GLY A 76 0.34 3.08 -4.54
C GLY A 76 1.13 2.28 -3.52
N ARG A 77 1.80 1.24 -4.01
CA ARG A 77 2.57 0.32 -3.19
C ARG A 77 3.89 -0.05 -3.84
N PHE A 78 4.87 -0.28 -2.98
CA PHE A 78 6.17 -0.83 -3.31
C PHE A 78 6.31 -2.20 -2.63
N GLU A 79 6.87 -3.15 -3.37
CA GLU A 79 7.18 -4.50 -2.90
C GLU A 79 8.62 -4.82 -3.31
N CYS A 80 9.44 -5.33 -2.40
CA CYS A 80 10.79 -5.80 -2.68
C CYS A 80 11.12 -7.04 -1.84
N LEU A 81 11.37 -8.15 -2.52
CA LEU A 81 11.83 -9.41 -1.95
C LEU A 81 13.33 -9.54 -2.21
N ALA A 82 14.10 -9.86 -1.18
CA ALA A 82 15.47 -10.33 -1.30
C ALA A 82 15.52 -11.81 -0.96
N LEU A 83 16.01 -12.60 -1.91
CA LEU A 83 16.04 -14.06 -1.86
C LEU A 83 17.49 -14.53 -1.93
N MET A 84 17.82 -15.56 -1.16
CA MET A 84 19.09 -16.29 -1.21
C MET A 84 18.83 -17.72 -1.69
N PRO A 85 19.86 -18.42 -2.21
CA PRO A 85 19.77 -19.85 -2.44
C PRO A 85 19.46 -20.64 -1.16
N SER A 86 18.54 -21.61 -1.22
CA SER A 86 18.33 -22.57 -0.12
C SER A 86 19.45 -23.60 0.02
N ALA A 87 20.24 -23.80 -1.02
CA ALA A 87 21.32 -24.78 -1.07
C ALA A 87 22.67 -24.13 -1.34
N SER A 88 23.72 -24.73 -0.77
CA SER A 88 25.11 -24.28 -0.94
C SER A 88 25.55 -24.31 -2.40
N ALA A 89 26.45 -23.40 -2.78
CA ALA A 89 27.00 -23.37 -4.14
C ALA A 89 27.55 -24.75 -4.57
N GLY A 90 27.21 -25.17 -5.78
CA GLY A 90 27.67 -26.44 -6.35
C GLY A 90 26.84 -27.67 -5.97
N THR A 91 25.84 -27.55 -5.09
CA THR A 91 24.91 -28.64 -4.79
C THR A 91 23.63 -28.56 -5.64
N PRO A 92 22.88 -29.66 -5.80
CA PRO A 92 21.55 -29.62 -6.40
C PRO A 92 20.68 -28.56 -5.71
N GLY A 93 19.96 -27.76 -6.50
CA GLY A 93 19.10 -26.68 -6.00
C GLY A 93 19.81 -25.35 -5.70
N SER A 94 21.13 -25.25 -5.85
CA SER A 94 21.89 -24.00 -5.57
C SER A 94 21.56 -22.80 -6.47
N GLY A 95 20.84 -23.03 -7.58
CA GLY A 95 20.27 -21.97 -8.43
C GLY A 95 18.89 -21.48 -7.99
N ASN A 96 18.27 -22.10 -6.97
CA ASN A 96 16.93 -21.76 -6.52
C ASN A 96 17.02 -20.67 -5.45
N PHE A 97 16.70 -19.43 -5.82
CA PHE A 97 16.62 -18.30 -4.88
C PHE A 97 15.24 -18.26 -4.24
N ASP A 98 15.08 -18.99 -3.14
CA ASP A 98 13.80 -19.25 -2.48
C ASP A 98 13.84 -18.94 -0.96
N THR A 99 15.01 -18.72 -0.39
CA THR A 99 15.17 -18.37 1.02
C THR A 99 14.97 -16.86 1.20
N ASN A 100 13.92 -16.46 1.90
CA ASN A 100 13.66 -15.05 2.19
C ASN A 100 14.74 -14.49 3.13
N ALA A 101 15.56 -13.59 2.61
CA ALA A 101 16.52 -12.83 3.39
C ALA A 101 15.90 -11.52 3.91
N MET A 102 15.04 -10.91 3.10
CA MET A 102 14.37 -9.67 3.42
C MET A 102 13.08 -9.53 2.60
N TYR A 103 12.06 -8.92 3.20
CA TYR A 103 10.89 -8.43 2.49
C TYR A 103 10.56 -7.01 2.95
N VAL A 104 10.58 -6.07 2.01
CA VAL A 104 10.22 -4.68 2.23
C VAL A 104 8.96 -4.38 1.45
N THR A 105 7.96 -3.85 2.14
CA THR A 105 6.71 -3.43 1.54
C THR A 105 6.22 -2.16 2.21
N GLY A 106 5.52 -1.32 1.45
CA GLY A 106 4.95 -0.10 2.01
C GLY A 106 4.05 0.66 1.04
N PRO A 107 3.25 1.59 1.57
CA PRO A 107 2.65 2.61 0.73
C PRO A 107 3.75 3.47 0.13
N ILE A 108 3.57 3.88 -1.12
CA ILE A 108 4.37 4.96 -1.71
C ILE A 108 3.77 6.28 -1.21
N THR A 109 4.60 7.18 -0.68
CA THR A 109 4.12 8.48 -0.15
C THR A 109 4.26 9.62 -1.15
N SER A 110 5.13 9.46 -2.14
CA SER A 110 5.38 10.42 -3.21
C SER A 110 6.05 9.72 -4.39
N ALA A 111 5.82 10.22 -5.60
CA ALA A 111 6.52 9.76 -6.80
C ALA A 111 6.87 10.97 -7.68
N GLU A 112 8.09 10.97 -8.23
CA GLU A 112 8.52 11.91 -9.26
C GLU A 112 8.73 11.12 -10.55
N VAL A 113 8.12 11.59 -11.64
CA VAL A 113 8.16 10.92 -12.93
C VAL A 113 8.81 11.86 -13.93
N ASN A 114 10.03 11.51 -14.36
CA ASN A 114 10.80 12.29 -15.32
C ASN A 114 10.69 11.65 -16.71
N GLY A 115 10.20 12.43 -17.69
CA GLY A 115 9.97 11.99 -19.07
C GLY A 115 8.50 11.70 -19.40
N ASN A 116 8.23 11.43 -20.68
CA ASN A 116 6.92 11.00 -21.16
C ASN A 116 6.92 9.47 -21.18
N THR A 117 6.30 8.84 -20.19
CA THR A 117 6.09 7.38 -20.22
C THR A 117 5.27 6.96 -21.43
#